data_AF-A0A3S0DNY1-F1
#
_entry.id   AF-A0A3S0DNY1-F1
#
_cell.length_a   1.000
_cell.length_b   1.000
_cell.length_c   1.000
_cell.angle_alpha   90.00
_cell.angle_beta   90.00
_cell.angle_gamma   90.00
#
_symmetry.space_group_name_H-M   'P 1'
#
loop_
_entity.id
_entity.type
_entity.pdbx_description
1 polymer ?
#
loop_
_entity_poly.entity_id
_entity_poly.type
_entity_poly.pdbx_seq_one_letter_code
_entity_poly.pdbx_strand_id
1 'polypeptide(L)'
;MDCPRRIESISPHLKDNADEWIEREGVLRCSYCGSVHPDYVFQAIKEGKHITPTDKTYKIYVDDSAKFYFQHFSEADKKQFTKLYNSGKIKVHYPGYFYTKPFFWE
;
A
#
# COMPACT_ATOMS: atom_id res chain seq x y z
N MET A 1 1.41 10.76 13.66
CA MET A 1 2.01 10.83 12.31
C MET A 1 0.84 10.97 11.38
N ASP A 2 0.66 12.10 10.70
CA ASP A 2 -0.56 12.31 9.92
C ASP A 2 -0.58 11.43 8.66
N CYS A 3 -1.72 10.82 8.37
CA CYS A 3 -1.90 9.98 7.20
C CYS A 3 -1.80 10.84 5.94
N PRO A 4 -0.92 10.51 4.96
CA PRO A 4 -0.76 11.29 3.74
C PRO A 4 -2.05 11.46 2.92
N ARG A 5 -2.97 10.50 3.02
CA ARG A 5 -4.28 10.54 2.33
C ARG A 5 -5.23 11.60 2.88
N ARG A 6 -4.95 12.19 4.06
CA ARG A 6 -5.73 13.28 4.65
C ARG A 6 -5.62 14.57 3.84
N ILE A 7 -4.48 14.79 3.18
CA ILE A 7 -4.23 15.94 2.30
C ILE A 7 -5.12 15.85 1.05
N GLU A 8 -5.37 14.63 0.55
CA GLU A 8 -6.10 14.40 -0.70
C GLU A 8 -7.62 14.28 -0.53
N SER A 9 -8.12 14.03 0.68
CA SER A 9 -9.56 13.88 0.94
C SER A 9 -9.87 13.99 2.42
N ILE A 10 -10.81 14.88 2.78
CA ILE A 10 -11.41 14.94 4.13
C ILE A 10 -12.40 13.77 4.23
N SER A 11 -12.05 12.76 5.02
CA SER A 11 -12.99 11.71 5.39
C SER A 11 -13.99 12.30 6.40
N PRO A 12 -15.30 12.25 6.13
CA PRO A 12 -16.31 12.85 7.02
C PRO A 12 -16.41 12.15 8.40
N HIS A 13 -15.71 11.03 8.60
CA HIS A 13 -15.82 10.19 9.79
C HIS A 13 -14.70 10.36 10.83
N LEU A 14 -13.71 11.25 10.63
CA LEU A 14 -12.55 11.34 11.54
C LEU A 14 -12.29 12.78 11.98
N LYS A 15 -12.96 13.16 13.07
CA LYS A 15 -12.70 14.36 13.86
C LYS A 15 -11.56 14.12 14.84
N ASP A 16 -10.57 14.99 14.79
CA ASP A 16 -9.76 15.49 15.93
C ASP A 16 -8.66 14.63 16.57
N ASN A 17 -8.29 13.45 16.05
CA ASN A 17 -7.16 12.67 16.61
C ASN A 17 -6.02 12.46 15.62
N ALA A 18 -4.78 12.45 16.15
CA ALA A 18 -3.57 12.10 15.41
C ALA A 18 -3.71 10.72 14.76
N ASP A 19 -3.26 10.58 13.52
CA ASP A 19 -3.30 9.29 12.84
C ASP A 19 -2.25 8.34 13.44
N GLU A 20 -2.66 7.10 13.67
CA GLU A 20 -1.89 6.06 14.36
C GLU A 20 -1.91 4.76 13.57
N TRP A 21 -0.84 3.97 13.75
CA TRP A 21 -0.80 2.59 13.32
C TRP A 21 -1.46 1.72 14.39
N ILE A 22 -2.67 1.27 14.11
CA ILE A 22 -3.44 0.43 15.02
C ILE A 22 -3.37 -1.02 14.57
N GLU A 23 -3.16 -1.93 15.50
CA GLU A 23 -3.16 -3.36 15.21
C GLU A 23 -4.59 -3.86 15.00
N ARG A 24 -4.83 -4.54 13.87
CA ARG A 24 -6.09 -5.23 13.57
C ARG A 24 -5.76 -6.56 12.92
N GLU A 25 -6.26 -7.65 13.50
CA GLU A 25 -6.05 -9.01 12.98
C GLU A 25 -4.56 -9.36 12.85
N GLY A 26 -3.72 -8.89 13.78
CA GLY A 26 -2.27 -9.09 13.76
C GLY A 26 -1.51 -8.26 12.73
N VAL A 27 -2.16 -7.29 12.07
CA VAL A 27 -1.54 -6.40 11.08
C VAL A 27 -1.71 -4.94 11.49
N LEU A 28 -0.62 -4.18 11.46
CA LEU A 28 -0.66 -2.74 11.66
C LEU A 28 -1.37 -2.06 10.48
N ARG A 29 -2.42 -1.31 10.78
CA ARG A 29 -3.23 -0.56 9.82
C ARG A 29 -3.33 0.91 10.22
N CYS A 30 -3.28 1.80 9.24
CA CYS A 30 -3.51 3.22 9.44
C CYS A 30 -4.95 3.44 9.92
N SER A 31 -5.11 4.09 11.07
CA SER A 31 -6.42 4.38 11.66
C SER A 31 -7.33 5.22 10.75
N TYR A 32 -6.74 6.02 9.85
CA TYR A 32 -7.45 6.89 8.91
C TYR A 32 -7.94 6.18 7.64
N CYS A 33 -7.01 5.70 6.82
CA CYS A 33 -7.33 5.18 5.49
C CYS A 33 -7.47 3.65 5.45
N GLY A 34 -7.11 2.95 6.54
CA GLY A 34 -7.09 1.50 6.61
C GLY A 34 -6.00 0.84 5.77
N SER A 35 -4.97 1.59 5.34
CA SER A 35 -3.77 1.02 4.70
C SER A 35 -3.06 0.09 5.67
N VAL A 36 -2.57 -1.05 5.21
CA VAL A 36 -1.55 -1.80 5.97
C VAL A 36 -0.23 -1.00 6.02
N HIS A 37 0.63 -1.32 6.99
CA HIS A 37 1.96 -0.74 7.13
C HIS A 37 2.88 -1.14 5.95
N PRO A 38 3.81 -0.28 5.47
CA PRO A 38 4.76 -0.62 4.41
C PRO A 38 5.54 -1.92 4.64
N ASP A 39 5.98 -2.17 5.88
CA ASP A 39 6.71 -3.40 6.23
C ASP A 39 5.92 -4.67 5.93
N TYR A 40 4.60 -4.63 6.12
CA TYR A 40 3.72 -5.75 5.82
C TYR A 40 3.75 -6.08 4.31
N VAL A 41 3.82 -5.06 3.45
CA VAL A 41 3.88 -5.26 1.99
C VAL A 41 5.18 -5.96 1.61
N PHE A 42 6.33 -5.51 2.11
CA PHE A 42 7.61 -6.12 1.79
C PHE A 42 7.76 -7.52 2.38
N GLN A 43 7.26 -7.73 3.59
CA GLN A 43 7.22 -9.05 4.21
C GLN A 43 6.33 -10.01 3.41
N ALA A 44 5.15 -9.56 2.95
CA ALA A 44 4.26 -10.35 2.11
C ALA A 44 4.90 -10.72 0.76
N ILE A 45 5.61 -9.79 0.12
CA ILE A 45 6.37 -10.08 -1.11
C ILE A 45 7.43 -11.15 -0.84
N LYS A 46 8.16 -11.05 0.28
CA LYS A 46 9.19 -12.02 0.68
C LYS A 46 8.60 -13.40 0.94
N GLU A 47 7.41 -13.47 1.54
CA GLU A 47 6.63 -14.70 1.75
C GLU A 47 6.04 -15.26 0.44
N GLY A 48 6.14 -14.52 -0.67
CA GLY A 48 5.61 -14.92 -1.96
C GLY A 48 4.08 -14.81 -2.05
N LYS A 49 3.45 -13.96 -1.23
CA LYS A 49 2.06 -13.54 -1.41
C LYS A 49 1.94 -12.67 -2.65
N HIS A 50 0.76 -12.67 -3.26
CA HIS A 50 0.51 -11.88 -4.45
C HIS A 50 0.06 -10.45 -4.13
N ILE A 51 0.31 -9.58 -5.09
CA ILE A 51 -0.21 -8.22 -5.11
C ILE A 51 -1.22 -8.12 -6.24
N THR A 52 -2.41 -7.65 -5.90
CA THR A 52 -3.49 -7.39 -6.86
C THR A 52 -3.49 -5.89 -7.18
N PRO A 53 -3.12 -5.50 -8.42
CA PRO A 53 -3.19 -4.12 -8.85
C PRO A 53 -4.65 -3.67 -8.94
N THR A 54 -4.86 -2.36 -8.91
CA THR A 54 -6.20 -1.78 -9.09
C THR A 54 -6.22 -0.83 -10.27
N ASP A 55 -7.39 -0.34 -10.63
CA ASP A 55 -7.62 0.72 -11.61
C ASP A 55 -7.08 2.10 -11.18
N LYS A 56 -6.42 2.17 -10.01
CA LYS A 56 -5.93 3.40 -9.39
C LYS A 56 -4.41 3.37 -9.28
N THR A 57 -3.78 4.48 -9.65
CA THR A 57 -2.32 4.70 -9.56
C THR A 57 -1.79 4.72 -8.12
N TYR A 58 -2.64 4.76 -7.10
CA TYR A 58 -2.27 5.05 -5.72
C TYR A 58 -2.55 3.92 -4.73
N LYS A 59 -3.11 2.77 -5.16
CA LYS A 59 -3.42 1.67 -4.23
C LYS A 59 -3.27 0.28 -4.86
N ILE A 60 -3.02 -0.70 -4.01
CA ILE A 60 -2.99 -2.13 -4.31
C ILE A 60 -3.68 -2.92 -3.20
N TYR A 61 -3.97 -4.19 -3.47
CA TYR A 61 -4.28 -5.17 -2.43
C TYR A 61 -3.15 -6.19 -2.32
N VAL A 62 -2.83 -6.58 -1.09
CA VAL A 62 -1.94 -7.68 -0.77
C VAL A 62 -2.81 -8.86 -0.38
N ASP A 63 -2.63 -10.02 -1.03
CA ASP A 63 -3.41 -11.23 -0.76
C ASP A 63 -4.93 -10.99 -0.78
N ASP A 64 -5.38 -10.18 -1.76
CA ASP A 64 -6.76 -9.76 -2.06
C ASP A 64 -7.56 -9.05 -0.95
N SER A 65 -7.01 -8.91 0.26
CA SER A 65 -7.74 -8.42 1.44
C SER A 65 -7.07 -7.23 2.11
N ALA A 66 -5.74 -7.17 2.08
CA ALA A 66 -4.97 -6.12 2.73
C ALA A 66 -4.75 -4.94 1.77
N LYS A 67 -5.54 -3.89 1.95
CA LYS A 67 -5.41 -2.65 1.18
C LYS A 67 -4.12 -1.90 1.56
N PHE A 68 -3.36 -1.45 0.56
CA PHE A 68 -2.20 -0.59 0.74
C PHE A 68 -2.26 0.64 -0.15
N TYR A 69 -1.93 1.82 0.40
CA TYR A 69 -1.81 3.07 -0.36
C TYR A 69 -0.35 3.47 -0.53
N PHE A 70 0.07 3.72 -1.76
CA PHE A 70 1.47 4.04 -2.08
C PHE A 70 1.97 5.34 -1.45
N GLN A 71 1.08 6.24 -1.02
CA GLN A 71 1.47 7.44 -0.28
C GLN A 71 2.12 7.13 1.07
N HIS A 72 1.95 5.92 1.63
CA HIS A 72 2.64 5.48 2.84
C HIS A 72 4.07 4.99 2.60
N PHE A 73 4.49 4.80 1.35
CA PHE A 73 5.89 4.51 1.04
C PHE A 73 6.76 5.76 1.17
N SER A 74 7.91 5.60 1.83
CA SER A 74 9.01 6.54 1.71
C SER A 74 9.63 6.49 0.31
N GLU A 75 10.49 7.45 -0.03
CA GLU A 75 11.24 7.42 -1.29
C GLU A 75 12.13 6.17 -1.44
N ALA A 76 12.67 5.66 -0.33
CA ALA A 76 13.43 4.42 -0.31
C ALA A 76 12.53 3.21 -0.60
N ASP A 77 11.35 3.16 0.01
CA ASP A 77 10.38 2.08 -0.20
C ASP A 77 9.88 2.04 -1.65
N LYS A 78 9.60 3.21 -2.24
CA LYS A 78 9.22 3.32 -3.67
C LYS A 78 10.29 2.71 -4.56
N LYS A 79 11.56 3.08 -4.36
CA LYS A 79 12.70 2.52 -5.11
C LYS A 79 12.84 1.02 -4.91
N GLN A 80 12.69 0.54 -3.68
CA GLN A 80 12.74 -0.88 -3.35
C GLN A 80 11.62 -1.66 -4.04
N PHE A 81 10.39 -1.14 -4.00
CA PHE A 81 9.24 -1.73 -4.67
C PHE A 81 9.45 -1.81 -6.19
N THR A 82 9.93 -0.74 -6.81
CA THR A 82 10.31 -0.72 -8.25
C THR A 82 11.35 -1.78 -8.57
N LYS A 83 12.39 -1.91 -7.75
CA LYS A 83 13.45 -2.92 -7.93
C LYS A 83 12.88 -4.34 -7.85
N LEU A 84 12.01 -4.62 -6.87
CA LEU A 84 11.37 -5.93 -6.71
C LEU A 84 10.44 -6.26 -7.87
N TYR A 85 9.71 -5.27 -8.38
CA TYR A 85 8.87 -5.41 -9.56
C TYR A 85 9.70 -5.76 -10.81
N ASN A 86 10.71 -4.93 -11.12
CA ASN A 86 11.54 -5.10 -12.30
C ASN A 86 12.37 -6.40 -12.29
N SER A 87 12.69 -6.93 -11.11
CA SER A 87 13.39 -8.21 -10.95
C SER A 87 12.46 -9.43 -10.97
N GLY A 88 11.15 -9.24 -11.18
CA GLY A 88 10.17 -10.33 -11.21
C GLY A 88 9.93 -11.00 -9.85
N LYS A 89 10.29 -10.33 -8.74
CA LYS A 89 10.10 -10.86 -7.37
C LYS A 89 8.70 -10.61 -6.83
N ILE A 90 7.96 -9.66 -7.40
CA ILE A 90 6.56 -9.43 -7.06
C ILE A 90 5.67 -10.37 -7.87
N LYS A 91 4.91 -11.22 -7.18
CA LYS A 91 3.84 -12.00 -7.81
C LYS A 91 2.64 -11.09 -8.04
N VAL A 92 2.47 -10.62 -9.26
CA VAL A 92 1.29 -9.83 -9.63
C VAL A 92 0.15 -10.80 -9.94
N HIS A 93 -0.94 -10.70 -9.20
CA HIS A 93 -2.16 -11.48 -9.46
C HIS A 93 -2.89 -10.95 -10.70
N TYR A 94 -4.11 -11.42 -10.99
CA TYR A 94 -4.87 -11.01 -12.17
C TYR A 94 -4.86 -9.48 -12.37
N PRO A 95 -4.43 -8.97 -13.55
CA PRO A 95 -4.21 -9.68 -14.83
C PRO A 95 -2.77 -10.17 -15.07
N GLY A 96 -1.89 -10.09 -14.07
CA GLY A 96 -0.45 -10.39 -14.18
C GLY A 96 0.43 -9.16 -14.41
N TYR A 97 -0.16 -7.97 -14.50
CA TYR A 97 0.54 -6.70 -14.67
C TYR A 97 -0.26 -5.51 -14.12
N PHE A 98 0.40 -4.38 -13.92
CA PHE A 98 -0.26 -3.13 -13.54
C PHE A 98 -0.90 -2.47 -14.77
N TYR A 99 -2.21 -2.57 -14.94
CA TYR A 99 -2.97 -1.82 -15.96
C TYR A 99 -2.71 -0.31 -15.86
N THR A 100 -2.71 0.17 -14.62
CA THR A 100 -2.43 1.55 -14.27
C THR A 100 -1.16 1.56 -13.43
N LYS A 101 -0.13 2.23 -13.92
CA LYS A 101 1.16 2.31 -13.22
C LYS A 101 0.99 3.06 -11.89
N PRO A 102 1.68 2.65 -10.81
CA PRO A 102 1.86 3.46 -9.61
C PRO A 102 2.32 4.88 -9.97
N PHE A 103 1.82 5.90 -9.25
CA PHE A 103 2.08 7.31 -9.57
C PHE A 103 3.57 7.72 -9.53
N PHE A 104 4.43 6.89 -8.95
CA PHE A 104 5.87 7.12 -8.84
C PHE A 104 6.70 6.30 -9.85
N TRP A 105 6.04 5.57 -10.76
CA TRP A 105 6.67 4.97 -11.94
C TRP A 105 6.44 5.90 -13.12
N GLU A 106 7.34 6.88 -13.26
CA GLU A 106 7.49 7.66 -14.49
C GLU A 106 8.04 6.79 -15.62
#